data_AF-A0A5B0W420-F1
#
_entry.id   AF-A0A5B0W420-F1
#
_cell.length_a   1.000
_cell.length_b   1.000
_cell.length_c   1.000
_cell.angle_alpha   90.00
_cell.angle_beta   90.00
_cell.angle_gamma   90.00
#
_symmetry.space_group_name_H-M   'P 1'
#
loop_
_entity.id
_entity.type
_entity.pdbx_description
1 polymer ?
#
loop_
_entity_poly.entity_id
_entity_poly.type
_entity_poly.pdbx_seq_one_letter_code
_entity_poly.pdbx_strand_id
1 'polypeptide(L)'
;MIKHEDKKDMTITFSNAKTAYAYEGPVKLIFHNGAWIKSKKLTITFDKQEAQQHENNRIARSNELLWWAGASGCEMPATIECGDGLFQWIEPGYDIMESGLFKI
;
A
#
# COMPACT_ATOMS: atom_id res chain seq x y z
N MET A 1 -20.13 -40.54 3.06
CA MET A 1 -19.76 -39.82 1.82
C MET A 1 -19.43 -38.39 2.22
N ILE A 2 -18.14 -38.06 2.30
CA ILE A 2 -17.68 -36.72 2.67
C ILE A 2 -17.83 -35.86 1.42
N LYS A 3 -18.62 -34.78 1.51
CA LYS A 3 -18.76 -33.81 0.43
C LYS A 3 -17.42 -33.10 0.28
N HIS A 4 -16.74 -33.32 -0.85
CA HIS A 4 -15.65 -32.45 -1.26
C HIS A 4 -16.27 -31.08 -1.56
N GLU A 5 -16.03 -30.11 -0.69
CA GLU A 5 -16.27 -28.71 -1.01
C GLU A 5 -15.25 -28.33 -2.09
N ASP A 6 -15.73 -28.18 -3.32
CA ASP A 6 -14.95 -27.60 -4.40
C ASP A 6 -14.53 -26.20 -3.97
N LYS A 7 -13.25 -26.05 -3.61
CA LYS A 7 -12.61 -24.74 -3.53
C LYS A 7 -12.66 -24.13 -4.93
N LYS A 8 -13.67 -23.30 -5.18
CA LYS A 8 -13.63 -22.40 -6.33
C LYS A 8 -12.48 -21.44 -6.07
N ASP A 9 -11.40 -21.60 -6.84
CA ASP A 9 -10.38 -20.57 -6.99
C ASP A 9 -11.04 -19.35 -7.64
N MET A 10 -11.67 -18.52 -6.81
CA MET A 10 -12.22 -17.25 -7.22
C MET A 10 -11.05 -16.31 -7.48
N THR A 11 -10.67 -16.19 -8.74
CA THR A 11 -9.79 -15.12 -9.19
C THR A 11 -10.64 -13.85 -9.19
N ILE A 12 -10.55 -13.05 -8.12
CA ILE A 12 -11.21 -11.75 -8.06
C ILE A 12 -10.40 -10.80 -8.95
N THR A 13 -10.90 -10.53 -10.15
CA THR A 13 -10.33 -9.52 -11.05
C THR A 13 -10.73 -8.14 -10.57
N PHE A 14 -9.82 -7.46 -9.87
CA PHE A 14 -10.01 -6.05 -9.52
C PHE A 14 -9.66 -5.18 -10.73
N SER A 15 -10.67 -4.74 -11.48
CA SER A 15 -10.46 -3.92 -12.69
C SER A 15 -9.95 -2.49 -12.38
N ASN A 16 -10.06 -2.05 -11.13
CA ASN A 16 -9.88 -0.63 -10.75
C ASN A 16 -8.80 -0.42 -9.67
N ALA A 17 -7.89 -1.38 -9.45
CA ALA A 17 -6.80 -1.18 -8.50
C ALA A 17 -5.86 -0.07 -9.00
N LYS A 18 -5.50 0.87 -8.12
CA LYS A 18 -4.45 1.86 -8.42
C LYS A 18 -3.11 1.35 -7.92
N THR A 19 -2.09 1.34 -8.78
CA THR A 19 -0.73 0.96 -8.37
C THR A 19 -0.08 2.10 -7.58
N ALA A 20 0.46 1.78 -6.40
CA ALA A 20 1.26 2.72 -5.62
C ALA A 20 2.73 2.65 -6.05
N TYR A 21 3.33 3.80 -6.35
CA TYR A 21 4.75 3.92 -6.68
C TYR A 21 5.49 4.63 -5.56
N ALA A 22 6.70 4.19 -5.28
CA ALA A 22 7.60 4.78 -4.31
C ALA A 22 8.90 5.22 -4.98
N TYR A 23 9.42 6.38 -4.59
CA TYR A 23 10.75 6.83 -4.97
C TYR A 23 11.43 7.56 -3.78
N GLU A 24 12.75 7.48 -3.73
CA GLU A 24 13.53 8.08 -2.65
C GLU A 24 14.19 9.38 -3.09
N GLY A 25 14.14 10.40 -2.23
CA GLY A 25 14.94 11.60 -2.38
C GLY A 25 16.41 11.39 -2.03
N PRO A 26 17.25 12.43 -2.19
CA PRO A 26 18.67 12.35 -1.90
C PRO A 26 18.94 12.02 -0.42
N VAL A 27 20.02 11.29 -0.18
CA VAL A 27 20.49 10.97 1.19
C VAL A 27 20.98 12.23 1.87
N LYS A 28 20.52 12.48 3.09
CA LYS A 28 21.00 13.54 3.97
C LYS A 28 21.64 12.94 5.21
N LEU A 29 22.74 13.53 5.67
CA LEU A 29 23.27 13.25 6.99
C LEU A 29 22.63 14.24 7.98
N ILE A 30 22.01 13.72 9.03
CA ILE A 30 21.42 14.52 10.10
C ILE A 30 22.02 14.09 11.43
N PHE A 31 22.22 15.05 12.34
CA PHE A 31 22.68 14.77 13.69
C PHE A 31 21.47 14.65 14.61
N HIS A 32 21.29 13.49 15.24
CA HIS A 32 20.15 13.21 16.12
C HIS A 32 20.59 12.34 17.30
N ASN A 33 20.18 12.71 18.51
CA ASN A 33 20.53 12.02 19.77
C ASN A 33 22.02 11.69 19.92
N GLY A 34 22.89 12.63 19.56
CA GLY A 34 24.35 12.47 19.71
C GLY A 34 25.03 11.66 18.60
N ALA A 35 24.30 11.22 17.56
CA ALA A 35 24.85 10.43 16.46
C ALA A 35 24.50 11.01 15.09
N TRP A 36 25.39 10.81 14.11
CA TRP A 36 25.11 11.07 12.69
C TRP A 36 24.34 9.90 12.08
N ILE A 37 23.14 10.17 11.56
CA ILE A 37 22.31 9.18 10.89
C ILE A 37 22.07 9.58 9.44
N LYS A 38 21.97 8.58 8.56
CA LYS A 38 21.55 8.77 7.18
C LYS A 38 20.03 8.80 7.13
N SER A 39 19.47 9.87 6.60
CA SER A 39 18.05 10.05 6.38
C SER A 39 17.77 10.15 4.89
N LYS A 40 16.66 9.56 4.45
CA LYS A 40 16.11 9.69 3.10
C LYS A 40 14.66 10.09 3.20
N LYS A 41 14.20 10.89 2.23
CA LYS A 41 12.77 11.13 2.05
C LYS A 41 12.20 10.01 1.19
N LEU A 42 11.16 9.33 1.66
CA LEU A 42 10.36 8.42 0.85
C LEU A 42 9.11 9.19 0.38
N THR A 43 8.86 9.18 -0.91
CA THR A 43 7.61 9.71 -1.49
C THR A 43 6.83 8.57 -2.11
N ILE A 44 5.52 8.56 -1.88
CA ILE A 44 4.58 7.66 -2.56
C ILE A 44 3.67 8.50 -3.45
N THR A 45 3.40 8.01 -4.65
CA THR A 45 2.45 8.59 -5.60
C THR A 45 1.64 7.49 -6.27
N PHE A 46 0.42 7.81 -6.68
CA PHE A 46 -0.41 6.96 -7.54
C PHE A 46 -0.33 7.41 -9.00
N ASP A 47 0.41 8.48 -9.31
CA ASP A 47 0.66 8.94 -10.67
C ASP A 47 1.91 8.24 -11.24
N LYS A 48 1.67 7.39 -12.24
CA LYS A 48 2.74 6.68 -12.94
C LYS A 48 3.67 7.61 -13.70
N GLN A 49 3.17 8.69 -14.30
CA GLN A 49 3.98 9.63 -15.06
C GLN A 49 4.92 10.41 -14.14
N GLU A 50 4.42 10.80 -12.95
CA GLU A 50 5.26 11.40 -11.91
C GLU A 50 6.37 10.43 -11.48
N ALA A 51 6.02 9.18 -11.14
CA ALA A 51 6.99 8.18 -10.71
C ALA A 51 8.09 7.93 -11.74
N GLN A 52 7.75 7.89 -13.03
CA GLN A 52 8.70 7.66 -14.12
C GLN A 52 9.75 8.76 -14.29
N GLN A 53 9.54 9.95 -13.72
CA GLN A 53 10.54 11.02 -13.72
C GLN A 53 11.70 10.76 -12.75
N HIS A 54 11.58 9.74 -11.89
CA HIS A 54 12.58 9.39 -10.89
C HIS A 54 13.26 8.05 -11.22
N GLU A 55 14.58 8.05 -11.41
CA GLU A 55 15.33 6.86 -11.81
C GLU A 55 15.22 5.68 -10.84
N ASN A 56 15.02 5.96 -9.55
CA ASN A 56 14.91 4.98 -8.48
C ASN A 56 13.47 4.61 -8.12
N ASN A 57 12.49 4.94 -8.98
CA ASN A 57 11.11 4.56 -8.73
C ASN A 57 10.92 3.05 -8.74
N ARG A 58 9.96 2.59 -7.95
CA ARG A 58 9.50 1.20 -7.91
C ARG A 58 8.06 1.14 -7.42
N ILE A 59 7.45 -0.03 -7.51
CA ILE A 59 6.17 -0.26 -6.83
C ILE A 59 6.41 -0.17 -5.30
N ALA A 60 5.54 0.57 -4.61
CA ALA A 60 5.57 0.72 -3.16
C ALA A 60 5.23 -0.61 -2.48
N ARG A 61 5.77 -0.82 -1.28
CA ARG A 61 5.32 -1.91 -0.40
C ARG A 61 4.18 -1.42 0.49
N SER A 62 3.37 -2.36 0.94
CA SER A 62 2.23 -2.07 1.80
C SER A 62 2.56 -1.34 3.10
N ASN A 63 3.68 -1.69 3.75
CA ASN A 63 4.12 -1.06 4.99
C ASN A 63 4.55 0.39 4.78
N GLU A 64 5.09 0.71 3.60
CA GLU A 64 5.46 2.07 3.20
C GLU A 64 4.21 2.91 2.97
N LEU A 65 3.22 2.32 2.28
CA LEU A 65 1.92 2.93 2.04
C LEU A 65 1.20 3.25 3.36
N LEU A 66 1.17 2.33 4.32
CA LEU A 66 0.55 2.55 5.63
C LEU A 66 1.20 3.71 6.39
N TRP A 67 2.54 3.74 6.43
CA TRP A 67 3.27 4.83 7.07
C TRP A 67 3.00 6.17 6.38
N TRP A 68 3.01 6.18 5.05
CA TRP A 68 2.79 7.38 4.27
C TRP A 68 1.35 7.89 4.37
N ALA A 69 0.34 7.01 4.37
CA ALA A 69 -1.06 7.37 4.52
C ALA A 69 -1.32 8.11 5.84
N GLY A 70 -0.71 7.64 6.93
CA GLY A 70 -0.80 8.30 8.24
C GLY A 70 -0.13 9.68 8.30
N ALA A 71 0.82 9.96 7.40
CA ALA A 71 1.62 11.19 7.41
C ALA A 71 1.22 12.23 6.34
N SER A 72 0.54 11.82 5.27
CA SER A 72 0.33 12.63 4.06
C SER A 72 -1.03 13.31 3.98
N GLY A 73 -2.04 12.82 4.72
CA GLY A 73 -3.41 13.37 4.68
C GLY A 73 -4.07 13.32 3.31
N CYS A 74 -3.55 12.53 2.37
CA CYS A 74 -4.08 12.41 1.02
C CYS A 74 -5.22 11.38 0.95
N GLU A 75 -6.11 11.57 -0.02
CA GLU A 75 -7.18 10.61 -0.33
C GLU A 75 -6.60 9.27 -0.80
N MET A 76 -7.01 8.19 -0.15
CA MET A 76 -6.54 6.83 -0.43
C MET A 76 -7.50 6.12 -1.38
N PRO A 77 -7.00 5.52 -2.48
CA PRO A 77 -7.82 4.64 -3.31
C PRO A 77 -8.33 3.44 -2.51
N ALA A 78 -9.54 2.99 -2.79
CA ALA A 78 -10.15 1.84 -2.10
C ALA A 78 -9.36 0.53 -2.28
N THR A 79 -8.77 0.32 -3.48
CA THR A 79 -7.94 -0.84 -3.78
C THR A 79 -6.62 -0.38 -4.39
N ILE A 80 -5.52 -0.82 -3.78
CA ILE A 80 -4.17 -0.37 -4.09
C ILE A 80 -3.29 -1.58 -4.39
N GLU A 81 -2.64 -1.58 -5.54
CA GLU A 81 -1.63 -2.57 -5.89
C GLU A 81 -0.26 -2.15 -5.36
N CYS A 82 0.33 -3.02 -4.55
CA CYS A 82 1.67 -2.89 -3.97
C CYS A 82 2.57 -4.03 -4.47
N GLY A 83 3.89 -3.88 -4.30
CA GLY A 83 4.86 -4.89 -4.74
C GLY A 83 4.76 -6.21 -3.97
N ASP A 84 4.07 -6.21 -2.84
CA ASP A 84 3.82 -7.36 -1.95
C ASP A 84 2.37 -7.84 -1.97
N GLY A 85 1.49 -7.25 -2.80
CA GLY A 85 0.11 -7.71 -2.98
C GLY A 85 -0.90 -6.60 -3.20
N LEU A 86 -2.19 -6.96 -3.11
CA LEU A 86 -3.31 -6.02 -3.18
C LEU A 86 -3.74 -5.60 -1.78
N PHE A 87 -3.87 -4.30 -1.57
CA PHE A 87 -4.29 -3.66 -0.33
C PHE A 87 -5.66 -3.03 -0.49
N GLN A 88 -6.54 -3.27 0.48
CA GLN A 88 -7.83 -2.62 0.56
C GLN A 88 -7.74 -1.53 1.64
N TRP A 89 -7.94 -0.28 1.25
CA TRP A 89 -8.04 0.82 2.21
C TRP A 89 -9.46 0.90 2.75
N ILE A 90 -9.59 0.93 4.07
CA ILE A 90 -10.86 1.07 4.78
C ILE A 90 -10.74 2.36 5.59
N GLU A 91 -11.57 3.36 5.30
CA GLU A 91 -11.55 4.63 6.02
C GLU A 91 -11.87 4.44 7.51
N PRO A 92 -11.10 5.05 8.43
CA PRO A 92 -11.39 4.97 9.85
C PRO A 92 -12.77 5.58 10.15
N GLY A 93 -13.70 4.75 10.62
CA GLY A 93 -15.09 5.15 10.92
C GLY A 93 -16.14 4.48 10.04
N TYR A 94 -15.74 3.83 8.95
CA TYR A 94 -16.61 2.96 8.15
C TYR A 94 -16.39 1.50 8.55
N ASP A 95 -17.17 1.10 9.55
CA ASP A 95 -17.43 -0.25 10.06
C ASP A 95 -16.22 -1.14 10.36
N ILE A 96 -16.03 -1.34 11.67
CA ILE A 96 -15.75 -2.68 12.18
C ILE A 96 -16.93 -3.56 11.73
N MET A 97 -16.86 -4.07 10.50
CA MET A 97 -17.66 -5.23 10.11
C MET A 97 -17.12 -6.35 10.98
N GLU A 98 -17.80 -6.62 12.11
CA GLU A 98 -17.72 -7.93 12.74
C GLU A 98 -17.78 -8.94 11.60
N SER A 99 -16.70 -9.70 11.43
CA SER A 99 -16.59 -10.74 10.43
C SER A 99 -17.65 -11.79 10.74
N GLY A 100 -18.87 -11.56 10.25
CA GLY A 100 -19.94 -12.53 10.17
C GLY A 100 -19.51 -13.59 9.18
N LEU A 101 -18.83 -14.61 9.71
CA LEU A 101 -18.63 -15.88 9.05
C LEU A 101 -19.97 -16.36 8.45
N PHE A 102 -19.89 -16.74 7.18
CA PHE A 102 -20.94 -17.17 6.26
C PHE A 102 -22.10 -17.98 6.85
N LYS A 103 -23.25 -17.96 6.16
CA LYS A 103 -24.07 -19.17 6.02
C LYS A 103 -24.59 -19.35 4.59
N ILE A 104 -24.56 -20.62 4.20
CA ILE A 104 -24.79 -21.27 2.90
C ILE A 104 -26.22 -21.08 2.42
#